data_AF-A0AAD6NMS6-F1
#
_entry.id   AF-A0AAD6NMS6-F1
#
_cell.length_a   1.000
_cell.length_b   1.000
_cell.length_c   1.000
_cell.angle_alpha   90.00
_cell.angle_beta   90.00
_cell.angle_gamma   90.00
#
_symmetry.space_group_name_H-M   'P 1'
#
loop_
_entity.id
_entity.type
_entity.pdbx_description
1 polymer ?
#
loop_
_entity_poly.entity_id
_entity_poly.type
_entity_poly.pdbx_seq_one_letter_code
_entity_poly.pdbx_strand_id
1 'polypeptide(L)'
;MTASIVLFGFANSIFIAIVARGCIGLTGNVGILRTIVAELVPDPDLKLQALGLLPMAWNIGTISGPALGGLLSEPAQKYPSLFQKDGFFDRHPFVLPNLFIASLTTVACILAILFLDETLEERKDLYDPGRELGKRIELFFGFSCSELRAEESPQLCTNAAAIDEEAIPKQPKNNCDEYRKTNKALSLSEILTPQSVYLVILFFIAGLHRVTAEQLLSLFLATRVHNKSNPIRLPFHIPGGFGLNSSQIGLIFAASGAVEILIQVFIYAPMARKYGNRRLLVIAAITDPIVYLIIPYLLALYDPPCPTDGGGGSSNLICYTVWALILVMVCANSVLGLNSVVIMVTDSANSPKALSTLNGFATSVVSVGIAIGPTTFGFLYSVGQKSEWTTIPWVGLAIVASAMWIWIPKLKDRKDSKREDGGDGPAPIGNHSLDEDHTGDCPQMSQR
;
A
#
# COMPACT_ATOMS: atom_id res chain seq x y z
N MET A 1 -14.26 -5.64 -10.07
CA MET A 1 -12.81 -5.93 -10.17
C MET A 1 -12.52 -7.09 -11.14
N THR A 2 -12.98 -8.32 -10.86
CA THR A 2 -12.71 -9.52 -11.69
C THR A 2 -13.03 -9.33 -13.17
N ALA A 3 -14.25 -8.86 -13.50
CA ALA A 3 -14.65 -8.63 -14.89
C ALA A 3 -13.73 -7.65 -15.64
N SER A 4 -13.28 -6.60 -14.95
CA SER A 4 -12.36 -5.60 -15.52
C SER A 4 -10.96 -6.16 -15.76
N ILE A 5 -10.46 -7.04 -14.89
CA ILE A 5 -9.18 -7.74 -15.08
C ILE A 5 -9.25 -8.65 -16.31
N VAL A 6 -10.34 -9.41 -16.45
CA VAL A 6 -10.57 -10.24 -17.64
C VAL A 6 -10.63 -9.36 -18.89
N LEU A 7 -11.41 -8.28 -18.87
CA LEU A 7 -11.51 -7.33 -20.00
C LEU A 7 -10.14 -6.77 -20.40
N PHE A 8 -9.27 -6.46 -19.44
CA PHE A 8 -7.91 -5.99 -19.72
C PHE A 8 -7.06 -7.05 -20.43
N GLY A 9 -7.20 -8.33 -20.07
CA GLY A 9 -6.50 -9.43 -20.74
C GLY A 9 -6.83 -9.53 -22.23
N PHE A 10 -8.09 -9.30 -22.60
CA PHE A 10 -8.58 -9.34 -23.98
C PHE A 10 -8.45 -7.99 -24.72
N ALA A 11 -7.79 -6.99 -24.14
CA ALA A 11 -7.72 -5.66 -24.72
C ALA A 11 -6.84 -5.64 -25.98
N ASN A 12 -7.46 -5.50 -27.15
CA ASN A 12 -6.78 -5.34 -28.44
C ASN A 12 -6.58 -3.86 -28.84
N SER A 13 -7.00 -2.93 -27.98
CA SER A 13 -6.88 -1.49 -28.19
C SER A 13 -6.55 -0.79 -26.88
N ILE A 14 -5.73 0.26 -26.97
CA ILE A 14 -5.37 1.12 -25.83
C ILE A 14 -6.63 1.65 -25.14
N PHE A 15 -7.68 1.97 -25.90
CA PHE A 15 -8.94 2.47 -25.32
C PHE A 15 -9.59 1.44 -24.38
N ILE A 16 -9.67 0.17 -24.79
CA ILE A 16 -10.23 -0.91 -23.96
C ILE A 16 -9.38 -1.11 -22.71
N ALA A 17 -8.05 -1.05 -22.85
CA ALA A 17 -7.13 -1.17 -21.73
C ALA A 17 -7.32 -0.03 -20.71
N ILE A 18 -7.52 1.21 -21.17
CA ILE A 18 -7.80 2.38 -20.31
C ILE A 18 -9.14 2.21 -19.60
N VAL A 19 -10.21 1.85 -20.31
CA VAL A 19 -11.54 1.65 -19.71
C VAL A 19 -11.48 0.54 -18.66
N ALA A 20 -10.86 -0.60 -18.98
CA ALA A 20 -10.71 -1.71 -18.04
C ALA A 20 -9.94 -1.29 -16.78
N ARG A 21 -8.83 -0.57 -16.92
CA ARG A 21 -8.06 -0.03 -15.78
C ARG A 21 -8.84 1.01 -14.98
N GLY A 22 -9.61 1.88 -15.65
CA GLY A 22 -10.49 2.85 -15.01
C GLY A 22 -11.56 2.18 -14.14
N CYS A 23 -12.19 1.13 -14.65
CA CYS A 23 -13.17 0.34 -13.88
C CYS A 23 -12.56 -0.36 -12.66
N ILE A 24 -11.29 -0.78 -12.73
CA ILE A 24 -10.57 -1.31 -11.55
C ILE A 24 -10.39 -0.20 -10.51
N GLY A 25 -10.01 1.02 -10.92
CA GLY A 25 -9.83 2.15 -10.00
C GLY A 25 -11.12 2.58 -9.29
N LEU A 26 -12.27 2.49 -9.98
CA LEU A 26 -13.58 2.86 -9.43
C LEU A 26 -14.05 1.99 -8.25
N THR A 27 -13.44 0.82 -8.00
CA THR A 27 -13.91 -0.06 -6.92
C THR A 27 -13.54 0.42 -5.53
N GLY A 28 -12.55 1.32 -5.38
CA GLY A 28 -12.26 1.98 -4.09
C GLY A 28 -11.82 1.04 -2.94
N ASN A 29 -11.30 -0.15 -3.25
CA ASN A 29 -11.12 -1.25 -2.27
C ASN A 29 -10.21 -0.88 -1.08
N VAL A 30 -9.23 -0.01 -1.27
CA VAL A 30 -8.26 0.36 -0.22
C VAL A 30 -8.94 1.04 0.97
N GLY A 31 -9.94 1.88 0.71
CA GLY A 31 -10.72 2.53 1.77
C GLY A 31 -11.60 1.52 2.51
N ILE A 32 -12.29 0.66 1.75
CA ILE A 32 -13.20 -0.37 2.28
C ILE A 32 -12.45 -1.34 3.20
N LEU A 33 -11.28 -1.84 2.78
CA LEU A 33 -10.47 -2.76 3.58
C LEU A 33 -10.03 -2.16 4.92
N ARG A 34 -9.62 -0.87 4.92
CA ARG A 34 -9.26 -0.17 6.16
C ARG A 34 -10.45 -0.05 7.10
N THR A 35 -11.63 0.25 6.58
CA THR A 35 -12.86 0.35 7.36
C THR A 35 -13.26 -1.00 7.95
N ILE A 36 -13.29 -2.06 7.14
CA ILE A 36 -13.63 -3.42 7.59
C ILE A 36 -12.69 -3.87 8.71
N VAL A 37 -11.38 -3.71 8.55
CA VAL A 37 -10.40 -4.08 9.59
C VAL A 37 -10.60 -3.24 10.84
N ALA A 38 -10.90 -1.95 10.71
CA ALA A 38 -11.16 -1.08 11.83
C ALA A 38 -12.48 -1.40 12.57
N GLU A 39 -13.48 -1.93 11.89
CA GLU A 39 -14.77 -2.31 12.49
C GLU A 39 -14.71 -3.71 13.12
N LEU A 40 -13.96 -4.64 12.52
CA LEU A 40 -13.77 -6.00 13.05
C LEU A 40 -12.95 -6.04 14.34
N VAL A 41 -12.05 -5.06 14.55
CA VAL A 41 -11.17 -5.01 15.72
C VAL A 41 -11.58 -3.86 16.64
N PRO A 42 -12.41 -4.14 17.67
CA PRO A 42 -12.89 -3.11 18.59
C PRO A 42 -11.80 -2.60 19.54
N ASP A 43 -10.84 -3.46 19.92
CA ASP A 43 -9.73 -3.09 20.80
C ASP A 43 -8.77 -2.10 20.10
N PRO A 44 -8.55 -0.90 20.67
CA PRO A 44 -7.68 0.12 20.07
C PRO A 44 -6.21 -0.31 19.91
N ASP A 45 -5.67 -1.13 20.81
CA ASP A 45 -4.28 -1.57 20.78
C ASP A 45 -4.07 -2.64 19.69
N LEU A 46 -5.05 -3.54 19.53
CA LEU A 46 -5.07 -4.55 18.47
C LEU A 46 -5.39 -3.94 17.09
N LYS A 47 -6.23 -2.90 17.05
CA LYS A 47 -6.62 -2.22 15.79
C LYS A 47 -5.41 -1.66 15.05
N LEU A 48 -4.45 -1.05 15.76
CA LEU A 48 -3.23 -0.55 15.14
C LEU A 48 -2.39 -1.68 14.52
N GLN A 49 -2.32 -2.82 15.20
CA GLN A 49 -1.61 -4.00 14.70
C GLN A 49 -2.30 -4.58 13.45
N ALA A 50 -3.63 -4.68 13.47
CA ALA A 50 -4.42 -5.16 12.35
C ALA A 50 -4.32 -4.23 11.13
N LEU A 51 -4.35 -2.91 11.32
CA LEU A 51 -4.09 -1.94 10.25
C LEU A 51 -2.66 -2.07 9.68
N GLY A 52 -1.70 -2.53 10.49
CA GLY A 52 -0.34 -2.86 10.04
C GLY A 52 -0.26 -4.08 9.11
N LEU A 53 -1.27 -4.94 9.06
CA LEU A 53 -1.33 -6.07 8.12
C LEU A 53 -1.64 -5.62 6.68
N LEU A 54 -2.33 -4.48 6.51
CA LEU A 54 -2.72 -4.00 5.18
C LEU A 54 -1.51 -3.64 4.30
N PRO A 55 -0.50 -2.88 4.78
CA PRO A 55 0.76 -2.69 4.05
C PRO A 55 1.53 -4.00 3.79
N MET A 56 1.46 -4.97 4.71
CA MET A 56 2.13 -6.26 4.53
C MET A 56 1.51 -7.05 3.36
N ALA A 57 0.18 -7.11 3.29
CA ALA A 57 -0.54 -7.73 2.18
C ALA A 57 -0.24 -7.03 0.84
N TRP A 58 -0.14 -5.69 0.85
CA TRP A 58 0.28 -4.92 -0.32
C TRP A 58 1.68 -5.34 -0.80
N ASN A 59 2.65 -5.46 0.11
CA ASN A 59 4.01 -5.86 -0.24
C ASN A 59 4.09 -7.30 -0.77
N ILE A 60 3.26 -8.22 -0.27
CA ILE A 60 3.17 -9.58 -0.86
C ILE A 60 2.68 -9.49 -2.31
N GLY A 61 1.72 -8.60 -2.59
CA GLY A 61 1.24 -8.31 -3.93
C GLY A 61 2.32 -7.69 -4.84
N THR A 62 3.14 -6.77 -4.33
CA THR A 62 4.22 -6.14 -5.11
C THR A 62 5.35 -7.12 -5.43
N ILE A 63 5.60 -8.14 -4.60
CA ILE A 63 6.55 -9.22 -4.90
C ILE A 63 6.00 -10.16 -5.98
N SER A 64 4.82 -10.71 -5.71
CA SER A 64 4.27 -11.81 -6.51
C SER A 64 3.72 -11.31 -7.85
N GLY A 65 3.15 -10.10 -7.89
CA GLY A 65 2.51 -9.53 -9.07
C GLY A 65 3.43 -9.41 -10.29
N PRO A 66 4.57 -8.70 -10.23
CA PRO A 66 5.50 -8.55 -11.33
C PRO A 66 6.13 -9.88 -11.77
N ALA A 67 6.49 -10.76 -10.83
CA ALA A 67 7.01 -12.09 -11.16
C ALA A 67 6.00 -12.91 -11.96
N LEU A 68 4.77 -13.04 -11.47
CA LEU A 68 3.72 -13.83 -12.12
C LEU A 68 3.27 -13.17 -13.43
N GLY A 69 3.15 -11.84 -13.46
CA GLY A 69 2.84 -11.08 -14.67
C GLY A 69 3.90 -11.23 -15.75
N GLY A 70 5.18 -11.20 -15.37
CA GLY A 70 6.31 -11.39 -16.28
C GLY A 70 6.48 -12.84 -16.74
N LEU A 71 6.25 -13.83 -15.89
CA LEU A 71 6.39 -15.25 -16.26
C LEU A 71 5.25 -15.76 -17.13
N LEU A 72 4.03 -15.26 -16.93
CA LEU A 72 2.83 -15.68 -17.64
C LEU A 72 2.56 -14.86 -18.92
N SER A 73 3.20 -13.70 -19.09
CA SER A 73 3.06 -12.90 -20.31
C SER A 73 3.73 -13.56 -21.51
N GLU A 74 3.15 -13.39 -22.70
CA GLU A 74 3.67 -13.91 -23.98
C GLU A 74 3.95 -15.42 -23.96
N PRO A 75 2.98 -16.25 -23.52
CA PRO A 75 3.21 -17.68 -23.30
C PRO A 75 3.56 -18.45 -24.58
N ALA A 76 3.04 -18.01 -25.74
CA ALA A 76 3.37 -18.60 -27.05
C ALA A 76 4.84 -18.37 -27.46
N GLN A 77 5.44 -17.25 -27.03
CA GLN A 77 6.85 -16.95 -27.30
C GLN A 77 7.76 -17.65 -26.29
N LYS A 78 7.36 -17.73 -25.01
CA LYS A 78 8.19 -18.27 -23.92
C LYS A 78 8.12 -19.79 -23.77
N TYR A 79 6.96 -20.39 -24.00
CA TYR A 79 6.74 -21.83 -23.83
C TYR A 79 6.17 -22.45 -25.13
N PRO A 80 6.95 -22.46 -26.23
CA PRO A 80 6.48 -22.93 -27.54
C PRO A 80 6.12 -24.42 -27.58
N SER A 81 6.56 -25.20 -26.59
CA SER A 81 6.17 -26.61 -26.43
C SER A 81 4.76 -26.80 -25.87
N LEU A 82 4.25 -25.82 -25.11
CA LEU A 82 2.93 -25.86 -24.47
C LEU A 82 1.90 -25.01 -25.22
N PHE A 83 2.35 -23.96 -25.91
CA PHE A 83 1.49 -23.02 -26.62
C PHE A 83 1.92 -22.90 -28.09
N GLN A 84 0.97 -23.14 -29.00
CA GLN A 84 1.22 -23.05 -30.42
C GLN A 84 1.38 -21.59 -30.87
N LYS A 85 2.36 -21.36 -31.75
CA LYS A 85 2.52 -20.12 -32.51
C LYS A 85 1.29 -19.90 -33.39
N ASP A 86 0.83 -18.65 -33.52
CA ASP A 86 -0.43 -18.25 -34.18
C ASP A 86 -1.73 -18.72 -33.49
N GLY A 87 -1.62 -19.36 -32.32
CA GLY A 87 -2.75 -19.78 -31.49
C GLY A 87 -3.42 -18.64 -30.71
N PHE A 88 -4.44 -18.99 -29.92
CA PHE A 88 -5.22 -18.03 -29.11
C PHE A 88 -4.34 -17.16 -28.19
N PHE A 89 -3.37 -17.77 -27.51
CA PHE A 89 -2.49 -17.07 -26.57
C PHE A 89 -1.37 -16.27 -27.25
N ASP A 90 -1.14 -16.47 -28.54
CA ASP A 90 -0.22 -15.64 -29.33
C ASP A 90 -0.94 -14.35 -29.78
N ARG A 91 -2.23 -14.47 -30.15
CA ARG A 91 -3.10 -13.32 -30.46
C ARG A 91 -3.41 -12.46 -29.24
N HIS A 92 -3.46 -13.09 -28.06
CA HIS A 92 -3.72 -12.41 -26.78
C HIS A 92 -2.63 -12.71 -25.74
N PRO A 93 -1.45 -12.08 -25.85
CA PRO A 93 -0.28 -12.41 -25.03
C PRO A 93 -0.45 -12.12 -23.53
N PHE A 94 -1.46 -11.34 -23.15
CA PHE A 94 -1.74 -10.95 -21.77
C PHE A 94 -3.00 -11.61 -21.17
N VAL A 95 -3.73 -12.47 -21.88
CA VAL A 95 -4.92 -13.13 -21.31
C VAL A 95 -4.54 -14.05 -20.16
N LEU A 96 -3.47 -14.84 -20.29
CA LEU A 96 -3.05 -15.81 -19.29
C LEU A 96 -2.75 -15.18 -17.91
N PRO A 97 -1.91 -14.14 -17.77
CA PRO A 97 -1.68 -13.50 -16.47
C PRO A 97 -2.96 -12.88 -15.90
N ASN A 98 -3.84 -12.33 -16.74
CA ASN A 98 -5.10 -11.72 -16.28
C ASN A 98 -6.12 -12.77 -15.81
N LEU A 99 -6.24 -13.93 -16.49
CA LEU A 99 -7.09 -15.02 -16.03
C LEU A 99 -6.62 -15.59 -14.69
N PHE A 100 -5.31 -15.70 -14.52
CA PHE A 100 -4.73 -16.11 -13.24
C PHE A 100 -5.12 -15.14 -12.11
N ILE A 101 -4.90 -13.83 -12.28
CA ILE A 101 -5.27 -12.82 -11.28
C ILE A 101 -6.79 -12.76 -11.07
N ALA A 102 -7.59 -12.94 -12.12
CA ALA A 102 -9.04 -13.01 -12.03
C ALA A 102 -9.50 -14.21 -11.19
N SER A 103 -8.85 -15.38 -11.32
CA SER A 103 -9.15 -16.55 -10.49
C SER A 103 -8.84 -16.29 -9.01
N LEU A 104 -7.67 -15.71 -8.69
CA LEU A 104 -7.31 -15.34 -7.32
C LEU A 104 -8.32 -14.34 -6.71
N THR A 105 -8.72 -13.33 -7.48
CA THR A 105 -9.71 -12.34 -7.03
C THR A 105 -11.09 -12.97 -6.84
N THR A 106 -11.44 -13.95 -7.66
CA THR A 106 -12.70 -14.69 -7.53
C THR A 106 -12.70 -15.56 -6.29
N VAL A 107 -11.60 -16.27 -6.02
CA VAL A 107 -11.44 -17.05 -4.78
C VAL A 107 -11.52 -16.13 -3.57
N ALA A 108 -10.85 -14.98 -3.57
CA ALA A 108 -10.94 -14.00 -2.48
C ALA A 108 -12.37 -13.48 -2.26
N CYS A 109 -13.13 -13.24 -3.34
CA CYS A 109 -14.54 -12.86 -3.27
C CYS A 109 -15.40 -13.97 -2.65
N ILE A 110 -15.20 -15.22 -3.06
CA ILE A 110 -15.90 -16.38 -2.47
C ILE A 110 -15.56 -16.50 -0.98
N LEU A 111 -14.29 -16.37 -0.60
CA LEU A 111 -13.88 -16.42 0.80
C LEU A 111 -14.52 -15.29 1.62
N ALA A 112 -14.59 -14.06 1.08
CA ALA A 112 -15.26 -12.96 1.75
C ALA A 112 -16.77 -13.24 1.95
N ILE A 113 -17.46 -13.75 0.93
CA ILE A 113 -18.90 -14.09 1.03
C ILE A 113 -19.15 -15.20 2.07
N LEU A 114 -18.23 -16.17 2.20
CA LEU A 114 -18.42 -17.32 3.09
C LEU A 114 -17.95 -17.07 4.53
N PHE A 115 -16.90 -16.27 4.74
CA PHE A 115 -16.19 -16.20 6.02
C PHE A 115 -16.11 -14.81 6.64
N LEU A 116 -16.42 -13.74 5.91
CA LEU A 116 -16.41 -12.40 6.47
C LEU A 116 -17.73 -12.15 7.21
N ASP A 117 -17.65 -11.82 8.50
CA ASP A 117 -18.81 -11.40 9.27
C ASP A 117 -19.24 -9.98 8.87
N GLU A 118 -20.54 -9.72 8.88
CA GLU A 118 -21.10 -8.38 8.63
C GLU A 118 -20.58 -7.39 9.67
N THR A 119 -19.96 -6.30 9.20
CA THR A 119 -19.36 -5.28 10.06
C THR A 119 -20.35 -4.16 10.41
N LEU A 120 -21.39 -3.96 9.60
CA LEU A 120 -22.37 -2.91 9.83
C LEU A 120 -23.33 -3.27 10.98
N GLU A 121 -23.35 -2.43 12.01
CA GLU A 121 -24.13 -2.66 13.25
C GLU A 121 -25.65 -2.85 12.97
N GLU A 122 -26.21 -2.10 12.02
CA GLU A 122 -27.62 -2.20 11.63
C GLU A 122 -27.99 -3.53 10.92
N ARG A 123 -26.99 -4.23 10.38
CA ARG A 123 -27.18 -5.44 9.56
C ARG A 123 -26.61 -6.69 10.21
N LYS A 124 -25.90 -6.54 11.33
CA LYS A 124 -25.17 -7.60 12.03
C LYS A 124 -26.05 -8.78 12.44
N ASP A 125 -27.30 -8.52 12.81
CA ASP A 125 -28.24 -9.54 13.27
C ASP A 125 -29.14 -10.10 12.15
N LEU A 126 -28.96 -9.63 10.92
CA LEU A 126 -29.73 -10.13 9.78
C LEU A 126 -29.12 -11.42 9.26
N TYR A 127 -30.00 -12.27 8.73
CA TYR A 127 -29.59 -13.54 8.13
C TYR A 127 -28.71 -13.31 6.90
N ASP A 128 -27.48 -13.83 6.97
CA ASP A 128 -26.53 -13.85 5.86
C ASP A 128 -26.45 -15.27 5.25
N PRO A 129 -26.92 -15.47 4.00
CA PRO A 129 -26.88 -16.78 3.35
C PRO A 129 -25.47 -17.26 3.03
N GLY A 130 -24.53 -16.34 2.76
CA GLY A 130 -23.13 -16.67 2.48
C GLY A 130 -22.42 -17.16 3.73
N ARG A 131 -22.60 -16.44 4.85
CA ARG A 131 -22.00 -16.83 6.14
C ARG A 131 -22.59 -18.12 6.69
N GLU A 132 -23.89 -18.36 6.52
CA GLU A 132 -24.53 -19.64 6.89
C GLU A 132 -23.93 -20.81 6.11
N LEU A 133 -23.70 -20.65 4.81
CA LEU A 133 -23.01 -21.66 4.00
C LEU A 133 -21.57 -21.86 4.48
N GLY A 134 -20.87 -20.77 4.83
CA GLY A 134 -19.53 -20.83 5.42
C GLY A 134 -19.47 -21.62 6.72
N LYS A 135 -20.41 -21.40 7.66
CA LYS A 135 -20.51 -22.17 8.91
C LYS A 135 -20.72 -23.66 8.66
N ARG A 136 -21.54 -24.03 7.67
CA ARG A 136 -21.72 -25.44 7.28
C ARG A 136 -20.44 -26.06 6.74
N ILE A 137 -19.65 -25.29 5.99
CA ILE A 137 -18.33 -25.70 5.50
C ILE A 137 -17.34 -25.86 6.67
N GLU A 138 -17.29 -24.91 7.60
CA GLU A 138 -16.46 -24.99 8.82
C GLU A 138 -16.77 -26.26 9.63
N LEU A 139 -18.06 -26.54 9.85
CA LEU A 139 -18.55 -27.73 10.53
C LEU A 139 -18.20 -29.02 9.77
N PHE A 140 -18.31 -29.02 8.44
CA PHE A 140 -17.98 -30.18 7.60
C PHE A 140 -16.49 -30.53 7.64
N PHE A 141 -15.62 -29.53 7.63
CA PHE A 141 -14.16 -29.73 7.71
C PHE A 141 -13.63 -29.86 9.14
N GLY A 142 -14.50 -29.83 10.15
CA GLY A 142 -14.11 -29.98 11.55
C GLY A 142 -13.30 -28.80 12.11
N PHE A 143 -13.37 -27.62 11.47
CA PHE A 143 -12.85 -26.37 12.02
C PHE A 143 -13.78 -25.86 13.12
N SER A 144 -13.90 -26.61 14.21
CA SER A 144 -14.66 -26.16 15.38
C SER A 144 -13.80 -25.15 16.16
N CYS A 145 -13.95 -23.86 15.86
CA CYS A 145 -13.54 -22.79 16.76
C CYS A 145 -14.79 -22.24 17.46
N SER A 146 -15.42 -23.09 18.27
CA SER A 146 -16.64 -22.80 19.02
C SER A 146 -16.39 -22.67 20.54
N GLU A 147 -15.17 -22.33 20.98
CA GLU A 147 -14.86 -22.28 22.42
C GLU A 147 -14.47 -20.91 22.98
N LEU A 148 -14.38 -19.83 22.18
CA LEU A 148 -14.02 -18.50 22.70
C LEU A 148 -15.19 -17.50 22.79
N ARG A 149 -16.42 -17.90 22.44
CA ARG A 149 -17.58 -16.98 22.41
C ARG A 149 -18.72 -17.35 23.36
N ALA A 150 -18.55 -18.39 24.18
CA ALA A 150 -19.61 -18.95 25.01
C ALA A 150 -19.65 -18.44 26.47
N GLU A 151 -18.75 -17.55 26.91
CA GLU A 151 -18.72 -17.12 28.33
C GLU A 151 -19.36 -15.77 28.66
N GLU A 152 -20.01 -15.06 27.73
CA GLU A 152 -20.67 -13.78 28.07
C GLU A 152 -22.20 -13.74 27.95
N SER A 153 -22.89 -14.87 27.85
CA SER A 153 -24.36 -14.89 28.05
C SER A 153 -24.90 -16.29 28.41
N PRO A 154 -25.07 -16.61 29.71
CA PRO A 154 -26.35 -17.21 30.10
C PRO A 154 -26.72 -16.96 31.57
N GLN A 155 -27.47 -15.89 31.90
CA GLN A 155 -28.16 -15.86 33.21
C GLN A 155 -29.40 -14.96 33.33
N LEU A 156 -29.83 -14.22 32.30
CA LEU A 156 -30.93 -13.25 32.48
C LEU A 156 -32.18 -13.47 31.61
N CYS A 157 -32.42 -14.68 31.08
CA CYS A 157 -33.60 -14.94 30.24
C CYS A 157 -34.57 -16.02 30.76
N THR A 158 -34.37 -16.63 31.93
CA THR A 158 -35.22 -17.75 32.39
C THR A 158 -36.27 -17.43 33.44
N ASN A 159 -36.35 -16.19 33.97
CA ASN A 159 -37.31 -15.87 35.03
C ASN A 159 -38.43 -14.87 34.64
N ALA A 160 -38.61 -14.56 33.36
CA ALA A 160 -39.65 -13.60 32.92
C ALA A 160 -40.89 -14.25 32.28
N ALA A 161 -41.10 -15.56 32.50
CA ALA A 161 -42.31 -16.28 32.06
C ALA A 161 -43.32 -16.40 33.21
N ALA A 162 -43.74 -15.25 33.76
CA ALA A 162 -44.97 -15.06 34.54
C ALA A 162 -44.95 -13.64 35.09
N ILE A 163 -45.56 -12.68 34.40
CA ILE A 163 -46.28 -11.52 34.96
C ILE A 163 -47.12 -10.95 33.80
N ASP A 164 -48.33 -10.54 34.19
CA ASP A 164 -49.53 -10.34 33.39
C ASP A 164 -49.42 -9.44 32.15
N GLU A 165 -50.31 -9.78 31.22
CA GLU A 165 -50.71 -9.08 30.02
C GLU A 165 -51.47 -7.77 30.37
N GLU A 166 -50.79 -6.78 30.95
CA GLU A 166 -51.33 -5.42 31.05
C GLU A 166 -50.20 -4.37 31.11
N ALA A 167 -50.31 -3.35 30.24
CA ALA A 167 -49.46 -2.16 30.12
C ALA A 167 -48.05 -2.32 29.50
N ILE A 168 -47.97 -2.53 28.18
CA ILE A 168 -46.81 -2.10 27.38
C ILE A 168 -46.96 -0.58 27.13
N PRO A 169 -46.10 0.30 27.69
CA PRO A 169 -46.04 1.68 27.22
C PRO A 169 -45.44 1.62 25.81
N LYS A 170 -46.17 2.15 24.81
CA LYS A 170 -45.64 2.36 23.46
C LYS A 170 -44.35 3.19 23.58
N GLN A 171 -43.19 2.56 23.50
CA GLN A 171 -41.93 3.29 23.41
C GLN A 171 -41.97 4.19 22.16
N PRO A 172 -41.60 5.47 22.27
CA PRO A 172 -41.69 6.39 21.14
C PRO A 172 -40.64 6.02 20.10
N LYS A 173 -41.00 6.12 18.81
CA LYS A 173 -40.13 5.95 17.63
C LYS A 173 -38.95 6.94 17.54
N ASN A 174 -38.55 7.58 18.64
CA ASN A 174 -37.63 8.72 18.65
C ASN A 174 -36.15 8.34 18.83
N ASN A 175 -35.81 7.08 19.11
CA ASN A 175 -34.40 6.69 19.34
C ASN A 175 -33.54 6.65 18.06
N CYS A 176 -34.14 6.53 16.87
CA CYS A 176 -33.39 6.65 15.62
C CYS A 176 -32.87 8.08 15.37
N ASP A 177 -33.60 9.11 15.83
CA ASP A 177 -33.19 10.50 15.69
C ASP A 177 -32.10 10.89 16.71
N GLU A 178 -32.06 10.22 17.86
CA GLU A 178 -31.05 10.46 18.91
C GLU A 178 -29.70 9.81 18.57
N TYR A 179 -29.70 8.60 17.98
CA TYR A 179 -28.51 7.97 17.39
C TYR A 179 -27.99 8.75 16.16
N ARG A 180 -28.89 9.35 15.36
CA ARG A 180 -28.54 10.20 14.21
C ARG A 180 -28.02 11.59 14.62
N LYS A 181 -28.51 12.16 15.73
CA LYS A 181 -28.02 13.44 16.29
C LYS A 181 -26.62 13.33 16.89
N THR A 182 -26.28 12.19 17.48
CA THR A 182 -24.92 11.90 17.99
C THR A 182 -23.94 11.52 16.87
N ASN A 183 -24.43 10.94 15.77
CA ASN A 183 -23.63 10.64 14.58
C ASN A 183 -23.67 11.69 13.46
N LYS A 184 -23.53 12.98 13.81
CA LYS A 184 -23.30 14.00 12.77
C LYS A 184 -21.97 13.68 12.04
N ALA A 185 -22.01 13.60 10.71
CA ALA A 185 -20.80 13.45 9.91
C ALA A 185 -19.95 14.71 10.09
N LEU A 186 -18.67 14.55 10.46
CA LEU A 186 -17.76 15.68 10.60
C LEU A 186 -17.57 16.34 9.23
N SER A 187 -17.58 17.67 9.21
CA SER A 187 -17.31 18.41 7.98
C SER A 187 -15.83 18.26 7.58
N LEU A 188 -15.53 18.23 6.28
CA LEU A 188 -14.14 18.18 5.80
C LEU A 188 -13.30 19.35 6.33
N SER A 189 -13.92 20.51 6.54
CA SER A 189 -13.25 21.68 7.12
C SER A 189 -12.90 21.50 8.60
N GLU A 190 -13.59 20.63 9.33
CA GLU A 190 -13.31 20.31 10.73
C GLU A 190 -12.21 19.24 10.85
N ILE A 191 -12.05 18.41 9.82
CA ILE A 191 -11.08 17.32 9.74
C ILE A 191 -9.72 17.82 9.21
N LEU A 192 -9.73 18.71 8.23
CA LEU A 192 -8.53 19.24 7.58
C LEU A 192 -7.89 20.36 8.39
N THR A 193 -7.15 20.00 9.43
CA THR A 193 -6.25 20.92 10.12
C THR A 193 -5.12 21.40 9.20
N PRO A 194 -4.47 22.53 9.49
CA PRO A 194 -3.30 22.98 8.73
C PRO A 194 -2.21 21.91 8.60
N GLN A 195 -1.98 21.12 9.65
CA GLN A 195 -1.02 20.02 9.65
C GLN A 195 -1.46 18.88 8.71
N SER A 196 -2.73 18.46 8.78
CA SER A 196 -3.29 17.44 7.89
C SER A 196 -3.22 17.89 6.43
N VAL A 197 -3.46 19.17 6.13
CA VAL A 197 -3.36 19.72 4.77
C VAL A 197 -1.93 19.60 4.22
N TYR A 198 -0.90 19.97 5.00
CA TYR A 198 0.49 19.80 4.57
C TYR A 198 0.85 18.34 4.31
N LEU A 199 0.35 17.43 5.14
CA LEU A 199 0.58 15.99 4.99
C LEU A 199 -0.13 15.40 3.77
N VAL A 200 -1.35 15.85 3.46
CA VAL A 200 -2.06 15.47 2.24
C VAL A 200 -1.31 15.94 0.98
N ILE A 201 -0.77 17.17 0.99
CA ILE A 201 0.06 17.68 -0.11
C ILE A 201 1.33 16.84 -0.26
N LEU A 202 2.02 16.53 0.84
CA LEU A 202 3.20 15.68 0.80
C LEU A 202 2.90 14.27 0.32
N PHE A 203 1.75 13.71 0.71
CA PHE A 203 1.32 12.39 0.26
C PHE A 203 1.02 12.38 -1.24
N PHE A 204 0.38 13.44 -1.75
CA PHE A 204 0.18 13.65 -3.19
C PHE A 204 1.50 13.65 -3.96
N ILE A 205 2.45 14.49 -3.53
CA ILE A 205 3.76 14.60 -4.20
C ILE A 205 4.50 13.27 -4.15
N ALA A 206 4.55 12.63 -2.96
CA ALA A 206 5.19 11.34 -2.76
C ALA A 206 4.61 10.25 -3.67
N GLY A 207 3.28 10.10 -3.71
CA GLY A 207 2.63 9.13 -4.58
C GLY A 207 2.86 9.43 -6.06
N LEU A 208 2.81 10.70 -6.47
CA LEU A 208 3.06 11.12 -7.85
C LEU A 208 4.47 10.71 -8.28
N HIS A 209 5.52 11.15 -7.59
CA HIS A 209 6.87 10.90 -8.09
C HIS A 209 7.31 9.45 -7.91
N ARG A 210 6.89 8.75 -6.84
CA ARG A 210 7.26 7.34 -6.61
C ARG A 210 6.67 6.40 -7.64
N VAL A 211 5.35 6.46 -7.86
CA VAL A 211 4.71 5.58 -8.84
C VAL A 211 5.19 5.90 -10.26
N THR A 212 5.45 7.18 -10.55
CA THR A 212 6.06 7.57 -11.82
C THR A 212 7.47 7.01 -11.98
N ALA A 213 8.30 7.05 -10.92
CA ALA A 213 9.65 6.50 -10.95
C ALA A 213 9.66 5.01 -11.27
N GLU A 214 8.79 4.22 -10.62
CA GLU A 214 8.68 2.77 -10.85
C GLU A 214 8.29 2.46 -12.29
N GLN A 215 7.32 3.19 -12.85
CA GLN A 215 6.92 3.01 -14.24
C GLN A 215 8.02 3.43 -15.21
N LEU A 216 8.66 4.58 -14.99
CA LEU A 216 9.76 5.06 -15.82
C LEU A 216 10.94 4.08 -15.76
N LEU A 217 11.21 3.50 -14.59
CA LEU A 217 12.24 2.48 -14.42
C LEU A 217 11.89 1.23 -15.26
N SER A 218 10.65 0.73 -15.17
CA SER A 218 10.21 -0.40 -16.00
C SER A 218 10.35 -0.10 -17.50
N LEU A 219 9.99 1.11 -17.93
CA LEU A 219 10.08 1.52 -19.32
C LEU A 219 11.54 1.69 -19.78
N PHE A 220 12.40 2.22 -18.91
CA PHE A 220 13.83 2.36 -19.16
C PHE A 220 14.54 1.01 -19.23
N LEU A 221 14.17 0.06 -18.38
CA LEU A 221 14.67 -1.32 -18.44
C LEU A 221 14.27 -2.03 -19.73
N ALA A 222 13.04 -1.82 -20.22
CA ALA A 222 12.54 -2.42 -21.45
C ALA A 222 13.05 -1.76 -22.73
N THR A 223 13.42 -0.47 -22.66
CA THR A 223 13.86 0.30 -23.83
C THR A 223 15.12 -0.30 -24.43
N ARG A 224 15.17 -0.39 -25.76
CA ARG A 224 16.27 -1.02 -26.49
C ARG A 224 17.63 -0.44 -26.11
N VAL A 225 18.64 -1.31 -26.12
CA VAL A 225 20.04 -0.93 -25.91
C VAL A 225 20.47 0.08 -26.96
N HIS A 226 21.27 1.06 -26.54
CA HIS A 226 21.83 2.06 -27.43
C HIS A 226 22.68 1.40 -28.52
N ASN A 227 22.66 1.96 -29.73
CA ASN A 227 23.47 1.44 -30.82
C ASN A 227 24.90 2.02 -30.73
N LYS A 228 25.92 1.28 -31.20
CA LYS A 228 27.31 1.76 -31.25
C LYS A 228 27.46 2.99 -32.17
N SER A 229 26.60 3.13 -33.16
CA SER A 229 26.56 4.30 -34.07
C SER A 229 26.06 5.58 -33.40
N ASN A 230 25.38 5.47 -32.25
CA ASN A 230 24.90 6.62 -31.49
C ASN A 230 25.38 6.52 -30.02
N PRO A 231 26.64 6.92 -29.75
CA PRO A 231 27.24 6.75 -28.44
C PRO A 231 26.63 7.69 -27.40
N ILE A 232 26.67 7.28 -26.14
CA ILE A 232 26.28 8.10 -24.99
C ILE A 232 27.19 9.33 -24.91
N ARG A 233 26.60 10.52 -24.85
CA ARG A 233 27.31 11.80 -24.67
C ARG A 233 26.79 12.49 -23.41
N LEU A 234 27.61 12.42 -22.35
CA LEU A 234 27.29 13.05 -21.08
C LEU A 234 27.27 14.59 -21.20
N PRO A 235 26.44 15.29 -20.41
CA PRO A 235 25.55 14.73 -19.38
C PRO A 235 24.13 14.37 -19.87
N PHE A 236 23.62 14.94 -20.98
CA PHE A 236 22.19 14.86 -21.28
C PHE A 236 21.80 13.83 -22.35
N HIS A 237 22.72 13.38 -23.19
CA HIS A 237 22.43 12.49 -24.32
C HIS A 237 22.74 11.04 -23.94
N ILE A 238 21.68 10.33 -23.53
CA ILE A 238 21.70 8.92 -23.15
C ILE A 238 20.62 8.22 -24.00
N PRO A 239 20.95 7.82 -25.23
CA PRO A 239 20.00 7.13 -26.09
C PRO A 239 19.74 5.73 -25.54
N GLY A 240 18.47 5.31 -25.43
CA GLY A 240 18.13 3.91 -25.14
C GLY A 240 17.94 3.53 -23.66
N GLY A 241 18.08 2.22 -23.39
CA GLY A 241 17.86 1.56 -22.10
C GLY A 241 18.54 0.19 -22.04
N PHE A 242 18.05 -0.72 -21.19
CA PHE A 242 18.71 -2.03 -20.96
C PHE A 242 18.25 -3.16 -21.89
N GLY A 243 17.14 -2.99 -22.61
CA GLY A 243 16.59 -3.99 -23.55
C GLY A 243 16.16 -5.29 -22.88
N LEU A 244 15.79 -5.25 -21.60
CA LEU A 244 15.37 -6.44 -20.86
C LEU A 244 13.99 -6.92 -21.31
N ASN A 245 13.79 -8.24 -21.29
CA ASN A 245 12.49 -8.84 -21.56
C ASN A 245 11.55 -8.74 -20.33
N SER A 246 10.25 -8.97 -20.53
CA SER A 246 9.26 -8.83 -19.45
C SER A 246 9.49 -9.79 -18.27
N SER A 247 10.07 -10.96 -18.49
CA SER A 247 10.38 -11.92 -17.41
C SER A 247 11.52 -11.42 -16.53
N GLN A 248 12.58 -10.88 -17.14
CA GLN A 248 13.71 -10.28 -16.43
C GLN A 248 13.28 -9.06 -15.62
N ILE A 249 12.47 -8.18 -16.22
CA ILE A 249 11.90 -7.02 -15.52
C ILE A 249 11.02 -7.48 -14.36
N GLY A 250 10.14 -8.46 -14.60
CA GLY A 250 9.30 -9.05 -13.55
C GLY A 250 10.09 -9.63 -12.38
N LEU A 251 11.21 -10.31 -12.67
CA LEU A 251 12.11 -10.86 -11.64
C LEU A 251 12.83 -9.76 -10.85
N ILE A 252 13.28 -8.68 -11.52
CA ILE A 252 13.89 -7.52 -10.85
C ILE A 252 12.90 -6.89 -9.87
N PHE A 253 11.66 -6.62 -10.29
CA PHE A 253 10.64 -6.04 -9.40
C PHE A 253 10.24 -6.99 -8.27
N ALA A 254 10.20 -8.30 -8.52
CA ALA A 254 9.94 -9.29 -7.47
C ALA A 254 11.07 -9.32 -6.41
N ALA A 255 12.34 -9.25 -6.86
CA ALA A 255 13.48 -9.12 -5.97
C ALA A 255 13.44 -7.80 -5.19
N SER A 256 13.09 -6.69 -5.85
CA SER A 256 12.88 -5.38 -5.20
C SER A 256 11.81 -5.47 -4.11
N GLY A 257 10.65 -6.08 -4.37
CA GLY A 257 9.61 -6.24 -3.36
C GLY A 257 10.08 -7.07 -2.16
N ALA A 258 10.89 -8.11 -2.39
CA ALA A 258 11.45 -8.91 -1.29
C ALA A 258 12.41 -8.06 -0.42
N VAL A 259 13.23 -7.24 -1.07
CA VAL A 259 14.09 -6.26 -0.39
C VAL A 259 13.25 -5.23 0.37
N GLU A 260 12.17 -4.71 -0.21
CA GLU A 260 11.25 -3.78 0.47
C GLU A 260 10.66 -4.39 1.74
N ILE A 261 10.24 -5.66 1.75
CA ILE A 261 9.76 -6.33 2.97
C ILE A 261 10.86 -6.41 4.04
N LEU A 262 12.08 -6.79 3.65
CA LEU A 262 13.20 -6.86 4.59
C LEU A 262 13.50 -5.48 5.19
N ILE A 263 13.52 -4.44 4.35
CA ILE A 263 13.70 -3.06 4.80
C ILE A 263 12.54 -2.63 5.71
N GLN A 264 11.29 -2.95 5.37
CA GLN A 264 10.09 -2.62 6.16
C GLN A 264 10.20 -3.18 7.58
N VAL A 265 10.54 -4.46 7.71
CA VAL A 265 10.54 -5.18 8.99
C VAL A 265 11.79 -4.85 9.80
N PHE A 266 12.98 -4.94 9.20
CA PHE A 266 14.24 -4.86 9.93
C PHE A 266 14.83 -3.46 10.02
N ILE A 267 14.48 -2.54 9.10
CA ILE A 267 15.07 -1.19 9.05
C ILE A 267 14.03 -0.13 9.43
N TYR A 268 12.90 -0.09 8.73
CA TYR A 268 11.89 0.94 8.91
C TYR A 268 11.27 0.91 10.32
N ALA A 269 10.77 -0.24 10.79
CA ALA A 269 10.12 -0.31 12.10
C ALA A 269 11.03 0.10 13.27
N PRO A 270 12.32 -0.32 13.35
CA PRO A 270 13.25 0.20 14.35
C PRO A 270 13.56 1.69 14.19
N MET A 271 13.81 2.15 12.96
CA MET A 271 14.15 3.56 12.72
C MET A 271 12.97 4.50 13.01
N ALA A 272 11.75 4.11 12.66
CA ALA A 272 10.54 4.89 12.90
C ALA A 272 10.30 5.07 14.41
N ARG A 273 10.51 4.01 15.21
CA ARG A 273 10.44 4.08 16.68
C ARG A 273 11.54 4.96 17.28
N LYS A 274 12.77 4.86 16.79
CA LYS A 274 13.93 5.59 17.35
C LYS A 274 14.01 7.06 16.93
N TYR A 275 13.77 7.35 15.66
CA TYR A 275 14.00 8.68 15.06
C TYR A 275 12.71 9.42 14.71
N GLY A 276 11.57 8.72 14.64
CA GLY A 276 10.28 9.28 14.24
C GLY A 276 10.09 9.38 12.73
N ASN A 277 8.83 9.36 12.30
CA ASN A 277 8.45 9.36 10.88
C ASN A 277 8.84 10.63 10.13
N ARG A 278 8.84 11.80 10.79
CA ARG A 278 9.23 13.07 10.16
C ARG A 278 10.68 13.04 9.66
N ARG A 279 11.61 12.50 10.44
CA ARG A 279 13.04 12.42 10.05
C ARG A 279 13.25 11.43 8.91
N LEU A 280 12.54 10.30 8.93
CA LEU A 280 12.57 9.33 7.83
C LEU A 280 12.05 9.93 6.53
N LEU A 281 10.97 10.72 6.60
CA LEU A 281 10.44 11.46 5.46
C LEU A 281 11.45 12.48 4.92
N VAL A 282 12.17 13.19 5.80
CA VAL A 282 13.26 14.12 5.40
C VAL A 282 14.37 13.36 4.68
N ILE A 283 14.82 12.22 5.21
CA ILE A 283 15.86 11.40 4.58
C ILE A 283 15.42 11.01 3.17
N ALA A 284 14.22 10.45 3.03
CA ALA A 284 13.66 10.05 1.73
C ALA A 284 13.54 11.23 0.76
N ALA A 285 13.05 12.38 1.22
CA ALA A 285 12.90 13.58 0.40
C ALA A 285 14.25 14.16 -0.07
N ILE A 286 15.34 13.90 0.66
CA ILE A 286 16.69 14.30 0.24
C ILE A 286 17.26 13.31 -0.77
N THR A 287 17.08 12.03 -0.53
CA THR A 287 17.69 10.97 -1.33
C THR A 287 16.95 10.70 -2.64
N ASP A 288 15.64 10.89 -2.72
CA ASP A 288 14.84 10.62 -3.93
C ASP A 288 15.30 11.41 -5.17
N PRO A 289 15.47 12.75 -5.12
CA PRO A 289 15.97 13.51 -6.27
C PRO A 289 17.35 13.01 -6.74
N ILE A 290 18.23 12.66 -5.80
CA ILE A 290 19.59 12.17 -6.11
C ILE A 290 19.50 10.85 -6.86
N VAL A 291 18.69 9.91 -6.37
CA VAL A 291 18.49 8.60 -7.00
C VAL A 291 17.93 8.75 -8.42
N TYR A 292 16.93 9.60 -8.61
CA TYR A 292 16.33 9.82 -9.94
C TYR A 292 17.32 10.40 -10.93
N LEU A 293 18.20 11.31 -10.48
CA LEU A 293 19.25 11.84 -11.33
C LEU A 293 20.29 10.78 -11.68
N ILE A 294 20.63 9.85 -10.78
CA ILE A 294 21.66 8.83 -11.03
C ILE A 294 21.19 7.71 -11.97
N ILE A 295 19.93 7.25 -11.86
CA ILE A 295 19.39 6.10 -12.61
C ILE A 295 19.75 6.11 -14.12
N PRO A 296 19.50 7.18 -14.90
CA PRO A 296 19.78 7.15 -16.33
C PRO A 296 21.28 7.02 -16.65
N TYR A 297 22.17 7.51 -15.78
CA TYR A 297 23.62 7.40 -15.98
C TYR A 297 24.16 5.99 -15.74
N LEU A 298 23.37 5.09 -15.15
CA LEU A 298 23.78 3.68 -15.03
C LEU A 298 23.99 3.01 -16.38
N LEU A 299 23.32 3.49 -17.42
CA LEU A 299 23.54 2.96 -18.77
C LEU A 299 24.96 3.23 -19.28
N ALA A 300 25.60 4.32 -18.83
CA ALA A 300 26.99 4.62 -19.20
C ALA A 300 28.02 3.68 -18.55
N LEU A 301 27.62 2.98 -17.47
CA LEU A 301 28.44 1.97 -16.80
C LEU A 301 28.15 0.55 -17.32
N TYR A 302 27.16 0.40 -18.19
CA TYR A 302 26.72 -0.90 -18.70
C TYR A 302 27.40 -1.19 -20.04
N ASP A 303 28.35 -2.14 -20.01
CA ASP A 303 28.85 -2.78 -21.23
C ASP A 303 28.07 -4.08 -21.47
N PRO A 304 27.29 -4.21 -22.56
CA PRO A 304 26.63 -5.47 -22.87
C PRO A 304 27.68 -6.55 -23.14
N PRO A 305 27.56 -7.76 -22.56
CA PRO A 305 28.52 -8.83 -22.80
C PRO A 305 28.57 -9.17 -24.29
N CYS A 306 29.72 -8.91 -24.93
CA CYS A 306 29.99 -9.38 -26.29
C CYS A 306 30.26 -10.90 -26.23
N PRO A 307 29.59 -11.73 -27.04
CA PRO A 307 29.77 -13.20 -27.03
C PRO A 307 31.17 -13.69 -27.42
N THR A 308 32.09 -12.82 -27.85
CA THR A 308 33.37 -13.20 -28.47
C THR A 308 34.60 -12.95 -27.63
N ASP A 309 34.50 -12.22 -26.52
CA ASP A 309 35.69 -11.73 -25.83
C ASP A 309 35.84 -12.48 -24.50
N GLY A 310 36.70 -13.50 -24.51
CA GLY A 310 37.07 -14.35 -23.36
C GLY A 310 37.83 -13.63 -22.23
N GLY A 311 37.56 -12.34 -22.02
CA GLY A 311 38.12 -11.49 -20.96
C GLY A 311 37.06 -11.09 -19.93
N GLY A 312 36.28 -12.05 -19.43
CA GLY A 312 35.29 -11.81 -18.37
C GLY A 312 35.93 -11.91 -16.98
N GLY A 313 35.86 -10.85 -16.18
CA GLY A 313 36.27 -10.95 -14.77
C GLY A 313 35.89 -9.79 -13.87
N SER A 314 36.21 -8.54 -14.22
CA SER A 314 36.21 -7.44 -13.23
C SER A 314 35.28 -6.25 -13.55
N SER A 315 35.08 -5.87 -14.81
CA SER A 315 34.22 -4.73 -15.19
C SER A 315 32.73 -4.98 -14.92
N ASN A 316 32.27 -6.21 -15.16
CA ASN A 316 30.86 -6.57 -14.97
C ASN A 316 30.46 -6.59 -13.49
N LEU A 317 31.36 -6.96 -12.58
CA LEU A 317 31.07 -7.02 -11.13
C LEU A 317 30.82 -5.63 -10.54
N ILE A 318 31.60 -4.63 -10.94
CA ILE A 318 31.40 -3.23 -10.51
C ILE A 318 30.06 -2.71 -11.02
N CYS A 319 29.70 -2.99 -12.28
CA CYS A 319 28.40 -2.60 -12.84
C CYS A 319 27.24 -3.22 -12.04
N TYR A 320 27.26 -4.54 -11.83
CA TYR A 320 26.20 -5.23 -11.09
C TYR A 320 26.10 -4.77 -9.62
N THR A 321 27.22 -4.51 -8.96
CA THR A 321 27.22 -4.02 -7.57
C THR A 321 26.66 -2.61 -7.47
N VAL A 322 27.05 -1.69 -8.35
CA VAL A 322 26.47 -0.33 -8.41
C VAL A 322 24.96 -0.38 -8.67
N TRP A 323 24.53 -1.24 -9.60
CA TRP A 323 23.12 -1.45 -9.89
C TRP A 323 22.34 -1.97 -8.68
N ALA A 324 22.87 -3.00 -8.01
CA ALA A 324 22.27 -3.56 -6.81
C ALA A 324 22.16 -2.53 -5.68
N LEU A 325 23.21 -1.72 -5.47
CA LEU A 325 23.21 -0.66 -4.46
C LEU A 325 22.14 0.40 -4.74
N ILE A 326 22.01 0.84 -6.00
CA ILE A 326 20.98 1.81 -6.38
C ILE A 326 19.59 1.22 -6.25
N LEU A 327 19.39 -0.04 -6.62
CA LEU A 327 18.10 -0.72 -6.45
C LEU A 327 17.71 -0.82 -4.97
N VAL A 328 18.65 -1.19 -4.10
CA VAL A 328 18.45 -1.21 -2.65
C VAL A 328 18.13 0.19 -2.14
N MET A 329 18.80 1.24 -2.65
CA MET A 329 18.52 2.63 -2.27
C MET A 329 17.13 3.09 -2.73
N VAL A 330 16.69 2.71 -3.94
CA VAL A 330 15.33 2.93 -4.44
C VAL A 330 14.31 2.26 -3.50
N CYS A 331 14.52 0.99 -3.14
CA CYS A 331 13.65 0.26 -2.22
C CYS A 331 13.63 0.89 -0.82
N ALA A 332 14.80 1.29 -0.31
CA ALA A 332 14.94 1.94 0.98
C ALA A 332 14.16 3.26 1.02
N ASN A 333 14.34 4.10 0.00
CA ASN A 333 13.56 5.31 -0.14
C ASN A 333 12.07 4.97 -0.23
N SER A 334 11.68 4.04 -1.11
CA SER A 334 10.31 3.53 -1.30
C SER A 334 9.59 3.34 0.04
N VAL A 335 10.21 2.53 0.89
CA VAL A 335 9.74 2.19 2.23
C VAL A 335 9.76 3.39 3.18
N LEU A 336 10.87 4.13 3.30
CA LEU A 336 11.02 5.21 4.28
C LEU A 336 10.06 6.37 4.01
N GLY A 337 9.92 6.80 2.76
CA GLY A 337 9.13 7.98 2.39
C GLY A 337 7.63 7.75 2.47
N LEU A 338 7.13 6.74 1.75
CA LEU A 338 5.69 6.52 1.59
C LEU A 338 5.03 6.06 2.90
N ASN A 339 5.66 5.15 3.64
CA ASN A 339 5.10 4.71 4.91
C ASN A 339 5.10 5.83 5.95
N SER A 340 6.19 6.62 6.03
CA SER A 340 6.22 7.73 6.98
C SER A 340 5.14 8.77 6.70
N VAL A 341 4.89 9.15 5.44
CA VAL A 341 3.82 10.12 5.15
C VAL A 341 2.43 9.54 5.43
N VAL A 342 2.17 8.26 5.12
CA VAL A 342 0.87 7.60 5.40
C VAL A 342 0.59 7.53 6.91
N ILE A 343 1.58 7.14 7.71
CA ILE A 343 1.42 7.09 9.17
C ILE A 343 1.22 8.50 9.72
N MET A 344 1.96 9.50 9.23
CA MET A 344 1.79 10.88 9.69
C MET A 344 0.41 11.45 9.36
N VAL A 345 -0.15 11.17 8.17
CA VAL A 345 -1.54 11.52 7.82
C VAL A 345 -2.55 10.85 8.77
N THR A 346 -2.29 9.59 9.11
CA THR A 346 -3.14 8.82 10.04
C THR A 346 -3.08 9.43 11.44
N ASP A 347 -1.87 9.75 11.92
CA ASP A 347 -1.63 10.33 13.24
C ASP A 347 -2.13 11.79 13.36
N SER A 348 -2.36 12.50 12.25
CA SER A 348 -2.85 13.88 12.26
C SER A 348 -4.37 14.00 12.38
N ALA A 349 -5.09 12.88 12.46
CA ALA A 349 -6.53 12.88 12.69
C ALA A 349 -6.87 13.29 14.12
N ASN A 350 -7.73 14.31 14.28
CA ASN A 350 -8.13 14.85 15.59
C ASN A 350 -9.05 13.92 16.39
N SER A 351 -9.62 12.89 15.76
CA SER A 351 -10.50 11.92 16.42
C SER A 351 -10.53 10.59 15.66
N PRO A 352 -10.86 9.46 16.32
CA PRO A 352 -11.06 8.18 15.65
C PRO A 352 -12.13 8.24 14.55
N LYS A 353 -13.14 9.10 14.73
CA LYS A 353 -14.21 9.31 13.74
C LYS A 353 -13.74 10.10 12.51
N ALA A 354 -12.77 10.99 12.66
CA ALA A 354 -12.15 11.73 11.55
C ALA A 354 -11.12 10.91 10.78
N LEU A 355 -10.57 9.85 11.38
CA LEU A 355 -9.45 9.06 10.87
C LEU A 355 -9.72 8.43 9.50
N SER A 356 -10.89 7.78 9.36
CA SER A 356 -11.26 7.09 8.12
C SER A 356 -11.55 8.09 7.00
N THR A 357 -12.27 9.18 7.30
CA THR A 357 -12.56 10.25 6.34
C THR A 357 -11.29 10.97 5.88
N LEU A 358 -10.37 11.29 6.80
CA LEU A 358 -9.08 11.90 6.46
C LEU A 358 -8.25 10.98 5.56
N ASN A 359 -8.12 9.71 5.92
CA ASN A 359 -7.39 8.75 5.12
C ASN A 359 -8.05 8.48 3.76
N GLY A 360 -9.37 8.44 3.69
CA GLY A 360 -10.12 8.31 2.43
C GLY A 360 -9.91 9.51 1.53
N PHE A 361 -9.99 10.73 2.08
CA PHE A 361 -9.70 11.97 1.36
C PHE A 361 -8.24 12.01 0.88
N ALA A 362 -7.28 11.74 1.76
CA ALA A 362 -5.86 11.72 1.42
C ALA A 362 -5.55 10.68 0.34
N THR A 363 -6.16 9.48 0.43
CA THR A 363 -6.05 8.41 -0.58
C THR A 363 -6.64 8.85 -1.92
N SER A 364 -7.74 9.61 -1.91
CA SER A 364 -8.34 10.16 -3.13
C SER A 364 -7.43 11.19 -3.78
N VAL A 365 -6.86 12.10 -2.99
CA VAL A 365 -5.92 13.12 -3.49
C VAL A 365 -4.66 12.46 -4.07
N VAL A 366 -4.01 11.53 -3.35
CA VAL A 366 -2.82 10.86 -3.88
C VAL A 366 -3.11 10.06 -5.15
N SER A 367 -4.31 9.49 -5.29
CA SER A 367 -4.72 8.77 -6.50
C SER A 367 -4.73 9.67 -7.74
N VAL A 368 -5.04 10.96 -7.58
CA VAL A 368 -4.91 11.95 -8.67
C VAL A 368 -3.44 12.11 -9.08
N GLY A 369 -2.53 12.18 -8.12
CA GLY A 369 -1.09 12.24 -8.38
C GLY A 369 -0.58 10.99 -9.12
N ILE A 370 -1.03 9.82 -8.68
CA ILE A 370 -0.75 8.52 -9.29
C ILE A 370 -1.30 8.42 -10.72
N ALA A 371 -2.40 9.10 -11.06
CA ALA A 371 -2.92 9.12 -12.42
C ALA A 371 -2.14 10.09 -13.33
N ILE A 372 -1.82 11.28 -12.82
CA ILE A 372 -1.18 12.36 -13.61
C ILE A 372 0.29 12.06 -13.89
N GLY A 373 1.02 11.54 -12.90
CA GLY A 373 2.47 11.31 -12.97
C GLY A 373 2.86 10.37 -14.14
N PRO A 374 2.50 9.08 -14.09
CA PRO A 374 2.55 8.12 -15.19
C PRO A 374 2.24 8.67 -16.59
N THR A 375 1.11 9.37 -16.71
CA THR A 375 0.61 9.86 -18.00
C THR A 375 1.52 10.95 -18.55
N THR A 376 1.88 11.92 -17.71
CA THR A 376 2.68 13.08 -18.10
C THR A 376 4.12 12.67 -18.38
N PHE A 377 4.73 11.93 -17.46
CA PHE A 377 6.12 11.51 -17.57
C PHE A 377 6.34 10.39 -18.59
N GLY A 378 5.34 9.52 -18.82
CA GLY A 378 5.36 8.58 -19.93
C GLY A 378 5.36 9.30 -21.30
N PHE A 379 4.59 10.38 -21.43
CA PHE A 379 4.65 11.23 -22.62
C PHE A 379 6.01 11.93 -22.77
N LEU A 380 6.53 12.54 -21.71
CA LEU A 380 7.88 13.13 -21.69
C LEU A 380 8.96 12.11 -22.06
N TYR A 381 8.85 10.87 -21.57
CA TYR A 381 9.76 9.80 -21.92
C TYR A 381 9.65 9.40 -23.39
N SER A 382 8.45 9.34 -23.96
CA SER A 382 8.26 9.10 -25.41
C SER A 382 8.88 10.20 -26.27
N VAL A 383 8.75 11.47 -25.86
CA VAL A 383 9.43 12.60 -26.51
C VAL A 383 10.95 12.45 -26.38
N GLY A 384 11.44 12.16 -25.16
CA GLY A 384 12.85 11.93 -24.88
C GLY A 384 13.45 10.78 -25.68
N GLN A 385 12.70 9.71 -25.94
CA GLN A 385 13.16 8.62 -26.83
C GLN A 385 13.35 9.11 -28.27
N LYS A 386 12.42 9.92 -28.79
CA LYS A 386 12.52 10.46 -30.17
C LYS A 386 13.65 11.47 -30.32
N SER A 387 13.93 12.25 -29.28
CA SER A 387 15.01 13.25 -29.26
C SER A 387 16.33 12.68 -28.72
N GLU A 388 16.38 11.41 -28.35
CA GLU A 388 17.53 10.71 -27.74
C GLU A 388 17.97 11.25 -26.36
N TRP A 389 17.09 12.00 -25.70
CA TRP A 389 17.30 12.63 -24.40
C TRP A 389 16.39 11.97 -23.36
N THR A 390 16.66 10.71 -23.04
CA THR A 390 15.87 9.93 -22.08
C THR A 390 16.04 10.40 -20.63
N THR A 391 16.99 11.32 -20.37
CA THR A 391 17.29 11.93 -19.06
C THR A 391 16.26 12.96 -18.61
N ILE A 392 15.59 13.65 -19.54
CA ILE A 392 14.60 14.72 -19.27
C ILE A 392 13.53 14.30 -18.25
N PRO A 393 12.81 13.18 -18.43
CA PRO A 393 11.77 12.76 -17.48
C PRO A 393 12.34 12.50 -16.08
N TRP A 394 13.56 12.00 -15.94
CA TRP A 394 14.21 11.78 -14.65
C TRP A 394 14.55 13.09 -13.94
N VAL A 395 15.04 14.08 -14.67
CA VAL A 395 15.30 15.44 -14.14
C VAL A 395 13.99 16.09 -13.69
N GLY A 396 12.94 16.00 -14.50
CA GLY A 396 11.62 16.50 -14.12
C GLY A 396 11.10 15.84 -12.84
N LEU A 397 11.36 14.54 -12.67
CA LEU A 397 10.94 13.80 -11.49
C LEU A 397 11.70 14.22 -10.24
N ALA A 398 13.00 14.49 -10.36
CA ALA A 398 13.82 15.03 -9.29
C ALA A 398 13.33 16.41 -8.83
N ILE A 399 12.89 17.27 -9.77
CA ILE A 399 12.28 18.57 -9.45
C ILE A 399 10.98 18.37 -8.65
N VAL A 400 10.09 17.47 -9.09
CA VAL A 400 8.83 17.20 -8.40
C VAL A 400 9.08 16.63 -6.99
N ALA A 401 10.01 15.70 -6.83
CA ALA A 401 10.38 15.16 -5.52
C ALA A 401 10.95 16.24 -4.59
N SER A 402 11.78 17.15 -5.12
CA SER A 402 12.37 18.25 -4.34
C SER A 402 11.31 19.25 -3.83
N ALA A 403 10.14 19.33 -4.46
CA ALA A 403 9.05 20.20 -4.01
C ALA A 403 8.57 19.85 -2.59
N MET A 404 8.78 18.62 -2.11
CA MET A 404 8.44 18.23 -0.73
C MET A 404 9.13 19.11 0.32
N TRP A 405 10.31 19.67 0.02
CA TRP A 405 11.06 20.52 0.94
C TRP A 405 10.35 21.84 1.27
N ILE A 406 9.35 22.24 0.50
CA ILE A 406 8.52 23.43 0.77
C ILE A 406 7.63 23.22 2.01
N TRP A 407 7.13 22.00 2.23
CA TRP A 407 6.13 21.70 3.26
C TRP A 407 6.68 20.91 4.45
N ILE A 408 7.72 20.09 4.27
CA ILE A 408 8.35 19.31 5.36
C ILE A 408 8.76 20.18 6.57
N PRO A 409 9.35 21.38 6.40
CA PRO A 409 9.71 22.23 7.53
C PRO A 409 8.51 22.73 8.35
N LYS A 410 7.32 22.82 7.71
CA LYS A 410 6.08 23.30 8.34
C LYS A 410 5.37 22.24 9.19
N LEU A 411 5.84 21.00 9.17
CA LEU A 411 5.29 19.91 9.99
C LEU A 411 5.70 20.11 11.45
N LYS A 412 4.73 19.98 12.36
CA LYS A 412 4.98 19.94 13.81
C LYS A 412 5.25 18.50 14.27
N ASP A 413 6.20 18.29 15.17
CA ASP A 413 6.41 16.98 15.79
C ASP A 413 5.36 16.73 16.88
N ARG A 414 4.96 15.46 17.04
CA ARG A 414 3.96 15.04 18.06
C ARG A 414 4.36 15.44 19.49
N LYS A 415 5.66 15.55 19.77
CA LYS A 415 6.17 16.01 21.08
C LYS A 415 5.92 17.50 21.33
N ASP A 416 5.83 18.30 20.27
CA ASP A 416 5.59 19.74 20.37
C ASP A 416 4.09 20.04 20.51
N SER A 417 3.22 19.28 19.83
CA SER A 417 1.76 19.38 19.98
C SER A 417 1.30 19.11 21.42
N LYS A 418 1.84 18.07 22.08
CA LYS A 418 1.49 17.75 23.47
C LYS A 418 1.97 18.79 24.50
N ARG A 419 2.95 19.64 24.16
CA ARG A 419 3.42 20.72 25.05
C ARG A 419 2.56 21.98 24.93
N GLU A 420 1.96 22.23 23.77
CA GLU A 420 1.03 23.35 23.57
C GLU A 420 -0.38 23.02 24.11
N ASP A 421 -0.84 21.77 23.96
CA ASP A 421 -2.15 21.33 24.48
C ASP A 421 -2.14 20.99 26.00
N GLY A 422 -1.00 21.15 26.68
CA GLY A 422 -0.80 20.85 28.10
C GLY A 422 -1.34 21.91 29.08
N GLY A 423 -2.12 22.88 28.61
CA GLY A 423 -2.91 23.78 29.45
C GLY A 423 -4.34 23.25 29.59
N ASP A 424 -4.64 22.64 30.74
CA ASP A 424 -5.96 22.20 31.22
C ASP A 424 -6.66 21.06 30.45
N GLY A 425 -6.31 19.82 30.79
CA GLY A 425 -7.08 18.61 30.48
C GLY A 425 -6.59 17.40 31.31
N PRO A 426 -7.47 16.47 31.74
CA PRO A 426 -7.10 15.43 32.71
C PRO A 426 -6.06 14.47 32.12
N ALA A 427 -5.11 14.06 32.98
CA ALA A 427 -3.93 13.27 32.66
C ALA A 427 -4.26 11.95 31.93
N PRO A 428 -3.42 11.51 30.99
CA PRO A 428 -3.60 10.23 30.30
C PRO A 428 -3.29 9.04 31.22
N ILE A 429 -4.03 7.95 31.00
CA ILE A 429 -3.84 6.63 31.59
C ILE A 429 -2.38 6.20 31.37
N GLY A 430 -1.70 5.95 32.49
CA GLY A 430 -0.27 5.70 32.54
C GLY A 430 0.14 4.38 31.88
N ASN A 431 1.29 4.43 31.21
CA ASN A 431 2.13 3.26 31.01
C ASN A 431 2.50 2.69 32.38
N HIS A 432 1.94 1.55 32.76
CA HIS A 432 2.57 0.72 33.77
C HIS A 432 3.77 0.02 33.12
N SER A 433 4.95 0.58 33.34
CA SER A 433 6.19 -0.18 33.35
C SER A 433 6.10 -1.19 34.50
N LEU A 434 6.33 -2.47 34.17
CA LEU A 434 6.58 -3.52 35.15
C LEU A 434 7.92 -3.20 35.82
N ASP A 435 7.86 -2.66 37.03
CA ASP A 435 8.98 -2.65 37.97
C ASP A 435 8.93 -3.96 38.76
N GLU A 436 9.81 -4.91 38.42
CA GLU A 436 10.29 -5.93 39.36
C GLU A 436 11.63 -5.43 39.90
N ASP A 437 11.65 -5.02 41.18
CA ASP A 437 12.71 -5.51 42.07
C ASP A 437 12.30 -5.41 43.54
N HIS A 438 12.49 -6.54 44.22
CA HIS A 438 12.24 -6.75 45.63
C HIS A 438 13.20 -5.94 46.51
N THR A 439 12.73 -5.43 47.65
CA THR A 439 13.17 -5.78 49.03
C THR A 439 12.82 -4.68 50.04
N GLY A 440 12.36 -5.07 51.23
CA GLY A 440 12.60 -4.31 52.47
C GLY A 440 11.39 -3.75 53.21
N ASP A 441 11.05 -4.45 54.29
CA ASP A 441 10.51 -3.93 55.56
C ASP A 441 9.03 -3.52 55.67
N CYS A 442 8.28 -4.44 56.29
CA CYS A 442 6.99 -4.23 56.92
C CYS A 442 7.19 -3.98 58.43
N PRO A 443 6.67 -2.90 59.04
CA PRO A 443 6.59 -2.80 60.49
C PRO A 443 5.32 -3.47 61.01
N GLN A 444 5.49 -4.32 62.02
CA GLN A 444 4.42 -4.92 62.79
C GLN A 444 3.56 -3.85 63.49
N MET A 445 2.24 -3.96 63.36
CA MET A 445 1.30 -3.33 64.29
C MET A 445 0.50 -4.41 64.99
N SER A 446 0.72 -4.50 66.30
CA SER A 446 -0.03 -5.33 67.25
C SER A 446 -1.46 -4.83 67.40
N GLN A 447 -2.41 -5.75 67.58
CA GLN A 447 -3.50 -5.74 68.56
C GLN A 447 -4.29 -7.06 68.38
N ARG A 448 -4.22 -7.96 69.37
CA ARG A 448 -5.22 -8.18 70.43
C ARG A 448 -6.47 -8.89 69.94
#